data_AF-A0A368Y7A6-F1
#
_entry.id   AF-A0A368Y7A6-F1
#
_cell.length_a   1.000
_cell.length_b   1.000
_cell.length_c   1.000
_cell.angle_alpha   90.00
_cell.angle_beta   90.00
_cell.angle_gamma   90.00
#
_symmetry.space_group_name_H-M   'P 1'
#
loop_
_entity.id
_entity.type
_entity.pdbx_description
1 polymer ?
#
loop_
_entity_poly.entity_id
_entity_poly.type
_entity_poly.pdbx_seq_one_letter_code
_entity_poly.pdbx_strand_id
1 'polypeptide(L)'
;MAGAARGGKHAVAAALLLGAGLSSAQAVYRSVGPDGRVTFSDRPVSSDAHAATTASRSGIPPAPSVLPYDLRQTADRFPVTLYTGADCSPCDSARQLLTARGVPFSERTVQANEDIEALRRLSGDNSLPVVTIGGQRLKGFAPGEWTQYLDSAGYPRTSQLPPSYRAPPAQPLVAVRAAEPREPVSPRAAAAPSPSPAPAQAPANPAGIVF
;
A
#
# COMPACT_ATOMS: atom_id res chain seq x y z
N MET A 1 -2.11 22.67 87.97
CA MET A 1 -1.03 22.70 86.96
C MET A 1 -1.42 21.67 85.91
N ALA A 2 -2.04 22.09 84.81
CA ALA A 2 -1.37 22.31 83.51
C ALA A 2 -0.63 21.03 83.04
N GLY A 3 -0.91 20.38 81.91
CA GLY A 3 -1.75 20.72 80.77
C GLY A 3 -1.86 19.52 79.82
N ALA A 4 -2.71 19.69 78.81
CA ALA A 4 -3.03 18.73 77.77
C ALA A 4 -1.91 18.49 76.74
N ALA A 5 -1.92 17.34 76.06
CA ALA A 5 -1.65 17.27 74.62
C ALA A 5 -2.12 15.94 74.01
N ARG A 6 -2.66 16.06 72.81
CA ARG A 6 -3.32 15.05 71.95
C ARG A 6 -2.32 14.19 71.17
N GLY A 7 -2.81 13.04 70.72
CA GLY A 7 -2.71 12.69 69.29
C GLY A 7 -1.81 11.50 68.97
N GLY A 8 -2.36 10.55 68.22
CA GLY A 8 -1.60 9.48 67.59
C GLY A 8 -2.43 8.22 67.33
N LYS A 9 -3.51 8.34 66.57
CA LYS A 9 -4.23 7.16 66.06
C LYS A 9 -3.60 6.73 64.74
N HIS A 10 -2.55 5.92 64.72
CA HIS A 10 -2.26 5.10 63.54
C HIS A 10 -1.53 3.80 63.89
N ALA A 11 -2.03 2.73 63.26
CA ALA A 11 -1.31 1.56 62.77
C ALA A 11 -0.98 0.43 63.75
N VAL A 12 -1.91 -0.51 63.90
CA VAL A 12 -1.73 -1.95 64.18
C VAL A 12 -2.97 -2.67 63.63
N ALA A 13 -3.00 -3.84 63.01
CA ALA A 13 -2.10 -4.65 62.19
C ALA A 13 -3.00 -5.76 61.56
N ALA A 14 -2.56 -6.30 60.42
CA ALA A 14 -2.74 -7.67 59.93
C ALA A 14 -4.12 -8.35 59.84
N ALA A 15 -4.49 -8.78 58.62
CA ALA A 15 -5.06 -10.11 58.38
C ALA A 15 -4.78 -10.60 56.95
N LEU A 16 -4.19 -11.78 56.88
CA LEU A 16 -3.72 -12.52 55.71
C LEU A 16 -4.85 -13.34 55.04
N LEU A 17 -4.62 -13.67 53.76
CA LEU A 17 -5.08 -14.84 52.98
C LEU A 17 -6.54 -14.86 52.49
N LEU A 18 -6.73 -14.99 51.17
CA LEU A 18 -7.25 -16.22 50.51
C LEU A 18 -7.19 -16.05 48.99
N GLY A 19 -6.52 -16.97 48.29
CA GLY A 19 -6.47 -17.02 46.83
C GLY A 19 -7.79 -17.49 46.22
N ALA A 20 -8.18 -16.86 45.12
CA ALA A 20 -9.16 -17.39 44.18
C ALA A 20 -8.61 -17.17 42.76
N GLY A 21 -8.17 -18.26 42.13
CA GLY A 21 -7.86 -18.25 40.70
C GLY A 21 -9.16 -18.01 39.93
N LEU A 22 -9.25 -16.87 39.25
CA LEU A 22 -10.29 -16.67 38.25
C LEU A 22 -9.91 -17.50 37.01
N SER A 23 -10.55 -18.65 36.91
CA SER A 23 -10.69 -19.44 35.70
C SER A 23 -11.18 -18.54 34.56
N SER A 24 -10.38 -18.36 33.50
CA SER A 24 -10.85 -17.70 32.28
C SER A 24 -11.79 -18.66 31.55
N ALA A 25 -13.09 -18.36 31.61
CA ALA A 25 -14.09 -19.01 30.77
C ALA A 25 -13.72 -18.77 29.30
N GLN A 26 -13.24 -19.80 28.61
CA GLN A 26 -13.03 -19.76 27.16
C GLN A 26 -14.42 -19.77 26.50
N ALA A 27 -14.90 -18.61 26.07
CA ALA A 27 -16.14 -18.53 25.32
C ALA A 27 -15.88 -19.13 23.93
N VAL A 28 -16.43 -20.31 23.66
CA VAL A 28 -16.37 -20.93 22.33
C VAL A 28 -17.29 -20.13 21.40
N TYR A 29 -16.72 -19.40 20.45
CA TYR A 29 -17.48 -18.54 19.54
C TYR A 29 -18.09 -19.39 18.41
N ARG A 30 -19.41 -19.33 18.28
CA ARG A 30 -20.16 -19.98 17.20
C ARG A 30 -20.30 -19.03 16.01
N SER A 31 -19.62 -19.30 14.91
CA SER A 31 -19.82 -18.60 13.64
C SER A 31 -20.71 -19.43 12.70
N VAL A 32 -21.66 -18.80 12.03
CA VAL A 32 -22.54 -19.44 11.04
C VAL A 32 -22.18 -18.89 9.67
N GLY A 33 -21.75 -19.76 8.76
CA GLY A 33 -21.45 -19.40 7.38
C GLY A 33 -22.73 -19.16 6.57
N PRO A 34 -22.66 -18.44 5.44
CA PRO A 34 -23.79 -18.20 4.54
C PRO A 34 -24.35 -19.48 3.89
N ASP A 35 -23.61 -20.58 3.99
CA ASP A 35 -23.97 -21.95 3.61
C ASP A 35 -24.71 -22.72 4.73
N GLY A 36 -24.99 -22.07 5.88
CA GLY A 36 -25.66 -22.66 7.03
C GLY A 36 -24.78 -23.53 7.92
N ARG A 37 -23.47 -23.64 7.61
CA ARG A 37 -22.53 -24.44 8.37
C ARG A 37 -22.11 -23.72 9.64
N VAL A 38 -22.17 -24.42 10.77
CA VAL A 38 -21.78 -23.88 12.08
C VAL A 38 -20.33 -24.27 12.37
N THR A 39 -19.46 -23.28 12.54
CA THR A 39 -18.06 -23.47 12.94
C THR A 39 -17.83 -22.86 14.31
N PHE A 40 -17.39 -23.67 15.26
CA PHE A 40 -17.01 -23.25 16.60
C PHE A 40 -15.52 -22.92 16.63
N SER A 41 -15.17 -21.71 17.07
CA SER A 41 -13.79 -21.20 17.11
C SER A 41 -13.48 -20.61 18.47
N ASP A 42 -12.31 -20.92 19.00
CA ASP A 42 -11.84 -20.48 20.33
C ASP A 42 -11.21 -19.08 20.29
N ARG A 43 -11.19 -18.41 19.13
CA ARG A 43 -10.67 -17.04 18.98
C ARG A 43 -11.80 -16.04 18.70
N PRO A 44 -11.83 -14.88 19.39
CA PRO A 44 -12.80 -13.83 19.11
C PRO A 44 -12.59 -13.31 17.69
N VAL A 45 -13.57 -13.51 16.82
CA VAL A 45 -13.61 -12.84 15.52
C VAL A 45 -13.82 -11.36 15.79
N SER A 46 -12.84 -10.53 15.44
CA SER A 46 -13.01 -9.08 15.44
C SER A 46 -14.22 -8.75 14.57
N SER A 47 -15.26 -8.22 15.21
CA SER A 47 -16.49 -7.77 14.57
C SER A 47 -16.22 -6.51 13.74
N ASP A 48 -15.56 -6.70 12.60
CA ASP A 48 -15.39 -5.73 11.51
C ASP A 48 -15.43 -6.43 10.14
N ALA A 49 -16.00 -7.63 10.07
CA ALA A 49 -16.13 -8.41 8.83
C ALA A 49 -17.41 -8.11 8.03
N HIS A 50 -18.15 -7.05 8.36
CA HIS A 50 -19.33 -6.61 7.63
C HIS A 50 -19.30 -5.10 7.34
N ALA A 51 -18.18 -4.58 6.83
CA ALA A 51 -18.10 -3.22 6.30
C ALA A 51 -17.39 -3.14 4.93
N ALA A 52 -17.26 -4.26 4.22
CA ALA A 52 -16.58 -4.30 2.91
C ALA A 52 -17.38 -5.03 1.83
N THR A 53 -18.70 -4.81 1.77
CA THR A 53 -19.49 -5.20 0.58
C THR A 53 -20.45 -4.08 0.19
N THR A 54 -19.90 -2.95 -0.26
CA THR A 54 -20.54 -2.03 -1.22
C THR A 54 -19.54 -0.95 -1.65
N ALA A 55 -18.52 -1.38 -2.39
CA ALA A 55 -17.82 -0.50 -3.31
C ALA A 55 -17.51 -1.31 -4.57
N SER A 56 -18.57 -1.65 -5.32
CA SER A 56 -18.44 -2.05 -6.72
C SER A 56 -18.01 -0.79 -7.48
N ARG A 57 -16.69 -0.60 -7.58
CA ARG A 57 -16.06 0.37 -8.47
C ARG A 57 -15.56 -0.44 -9.67
N SER A 58 -15.96 0.00 -10.86
CA SER A 58 -15.74 -0.64 -12.15
C SER A 58 -14.33 -1.21 -12.35
N GLY A 59 -14.29 -2.39 -12.96
CA GLY A 59 -13.07 -3.11 -13.32
C GLY A 59 -12.85 -4.30 -12.40
N ILE A 60 -13.49 -5.43 -12.68
CA ILE A 60 -13.17 -6.70 -12.04
C ILE A 60 -11.76 -7.08 -12.52
N PRO A 61 -10.70 -7.00 -11.68
CA PRO A 61 -9.44 -7.61 -12.05
C PRO A 61 -9.64 -9.12 -12.19
N PRO A 62 -8.87 -9.82 -13.04
CA PRO A 62 -8.95 -11.27 -13.15
C PRO A 62 -8.86 -11.88 -11.75
N ALA A 63 -9.75 -12.84 -11.48
CA ALA A 63 -9.88 -13.47 -10.16
C ALA A 63 -8.48 -13.82 -9.63
N PRO A 64 -8.15 -13.45 -8.38
CA PRO A 64 -6.83 -13.72 -7.85
C PRO A 64 -6.63 -15.23 -7.90
N SER A 65 -5.66 -15.67 -8.68
CA SER A 65 -5.17 -17.05 -8.63
C SER A 65 -4.87 -17.34 -7.17
N VAL A 66 -5.68 -18.22 -6.57
CA VAL A 66 -5.69 -18.46 -5.13
C VAL A 66 -4.33 -19.05 -4.77
N LEU A 67 -3.44 -18.22 -4.24
CA LEU A 67 -2.14 -18.67 -3.75
C LEU A 67 -2.37 -19.66 -2.59
N PRO A 68 -1.58 -20.75 -2.50
CA PRO A 68 -1.56 -21.60 -1.33
C PRO A 68 -1.36 -20.79 -0.06
N TYR A 69 -1.95 -21.24 1.05
CA TYR A 69 -1.99 -20.48 2.31
C TYR A 69 -0.58 -20.10 2.79
N ASP A 70 0.35 -21.05 2.81
CA ASP A 70 1.72 -20.82 3.29
C ASP A 70 2.46 -19.80 2.41
N LEU A 71 2.34 -19.95 1.09
CA LEU A 71 2.97 -19.02 0.14
C LEU A 71 2.37 -17.61 0.24
N ARG A 72 1.07 -17.51 0.46
CA ARG A 72 0.39 -16.23 0.68
C ARG A 72 0.86 -15.55 1.95
N GLN A 73 0.92 -16.29 3.06
CA GLN A 73 1.41 -15.76 4.33
C GLN A 73 2.84 -15.24 4.23
N THR A 74 3.72 -15.97 3.52
CA THR A 74 5.09 -15.52 3.25
C THR A 74 5.09 -14.26 2.37
N ALA A 75 4.30 -14.23 1.30
CA ALA A 75 4.22 -13.08 0.39
C ALA A 75 3.66 -11.81 1.05
N ASP A 76 2.73 -11.96 1.99
CA ASP A 76 2.17 -10.84 2.75
C ASP A 76 3.20 -10.28 3.75
N ARG A 77 4.03 -11.14 4.34
CA ARG A 77 5.06 -10.73 5.30
C ARG A 77 6.31 -10.18 4.64
N PHE A 78 6.73 -10.77 3.52
CA PHE A 78 7.98 -10.45 2.83
C PHE A 78 7.75 -10.20 1.33
N PRO A 79 6.92 -9.22 0.96
CA PRO A 79 6.55 -8.98 -0.44
C PRO A 79 7.77 -8.77 -1.33
N VAL A 80 7.74 -9.39 -2.51
CA VAL A 80 8.81 -9.25 -3.50
C VAL A 80 8.40 -8.26 -4.57
N THR A 81 9.21 -7.21 -4.76
CA THR A 81 9.07 -6.27 -5.87
C THR A 81 10.35 -6.24 -6.68
N LEU A 82 10.24 -6.50 -7.98
CA LEU A 82 11.34 -6.44 -8.93
C LEU A 82 11.26 -5.11 -9.68
N TYR A 83 12.37 -4.37 -9.72
CA TYR A 83 12.52 -3.14 -10.48
C TYR A 83 13.36 -3.42 -11.73
N THR A 84 12.82 -3.12 -12.89
CA THR A 84 13.40 -3.41 -14.21
C THR A 84 13.38 -2.19 -15.12
N GLY A 85 14.02 -2.30 -16.28
CA GLY A 85 14.02 -1.25 -17.30
C GLY A 85 13.99 -1.88 -18.69
N ALA A 86 13.81 -1.04 -19.71
CA ALA A 86 13.97 -1.46 -21.10
C ALA A 86 15.39 -1.98 -21.36
N ASP A 87 15.52 -2.95 -22.27
CA ASP A 87 16.81 -3.49 -22.73
C ASP A 87 17.74 -3.97 -21.61
N CYS A 88 17.17 -4.63 -20.60
CA CYS A 88 17.90 -5.12 -19.41
C CYS A 88 17.97 -6.65 -19.36
N SER A 89 19.02 -7.23 -19.95
CA SER A 89 19.30 -8.68 -19.89
C SER A 89 19.37 -9.29 -18.46
N PRO A 90 20.05 -8.67 -17.47
CA PRO A 90 20.03 -9.19 -16.11
C PRO A 90 18.64 -9.09 -15.45
N CYS A 91 17.76 -8.20 -15.91
CA CYS A 91 16.37 -8.15 -15.46
C CYS A 91 15.56 -9.37 -15.94
N ASP A 92 15.83 -9.88 -17.14
CA ASP A 92 15.21 -11.12 -17.63
C ASP A 92 15.63 -12.32 -16.78
N SER A 93 16.93 -12.42 -16.45
CA SER A 93 17.47 -13.48 -15.59
C SER A 93 16.86 -13.43 -14.18
N ALA A 94 16.69 -12.22 -13.64
CA ALA A 94 15.99 -11.97 -12.39
C ALA A 94 14.53 -12.45 -12.42
N ARG A 95 13.77 -12.10 -13.47
CA ARG A 95 12.39 -12.59 -13.66
C ARG A 95 12.35 -14.12 -13.73
N GLN A 96 13.24 -14.73 -14.51
CA GLN A 96 13.30 -16.17 -14.65
C GLN A 96 13.57 -16.88 -13.32
N LEU A 97 14.48 -16.37 -12.49
CA LEU A 97 14.75 -16.93 -11.17
C LEU A 97 13.51 -16.90 -10.26
N LEU A 98 12.82 -15.75 -10.21
CA LEU A 98 11.60 -15.59 -9.40
C LEU A 98 10.47 -16.51 -9.90
N THR A 99 10.25 -16.56 -11.22
CA THR A 99 9.21 -17.41 -11.83
C THR A 99 9.52 -18.90 -11.68
N ALA A 100 10.75 -19.33 -11.93
CA ALA A 100 11.15 -20.73 -11.81
C ALA A 100 11.00 -21.25 -10.37
N ARG A 101 11.30 -20.39 -9.40
CA ARG A 101 11.13 -20.69 -7.98
C ARG A 101 9.67 -20.60 -7.52
N GLY A 102 8.80 -20.00 -8.31
CA GLY A 102 7.39 -19.79 -7.97
C GLY A 102 7.17 -18.74 -6.89
N VAL A 103 8.01 -17.71 -6.87
CA VAL A 103 7.85 -16.57 -5.98
C VAL A 103 6.84 -15.60 -6.60
N PRO A 104 5.74 -15.26 -5.92
CA PRO A 104 4.85 -14.19 -6.38
C PRO A 104 5.54 -12.83 -6.19
N PHE A 105 5.62 -12.03 -7.25
CA PHE A 105 6.25 -10.71 -7.22
C PHE A 105 5.43 -9.68 -8.01
N SER A 106 5.64 -8.41 -7.68
CA SER A 106 5.23 -7.28 -8.51
C SER A 106 6.41 -6.74 -9.30
N GLU A 107 6.22 -6.36 -10.57
CA GLU A 107 7.27 -5.75 -11.38
C GLU A 107 7.01 -4.25 -11.56
N ARG A 108 8.07 -3.45 -11.37
CA ARG A 108 8.08 -2.00 -11.54
C ARG A 108 9.09 -1.62 -12.63
N THR A 109 8.63 -1.05 -13.73
CA THR A 109 9.49 -0.65 -14.86
C THR A 109 9.91 0.80 -14.74
N VAL A 110 11.17 1.06 -15.09
CA VAL A 110 11.74 2.38 -15.25
C VAL A 110 11.71 2.72 -16.74
N GLN A 111 10.82 3.65 -17.11
CA GLN A 111 10.60 4.04 -18.51
C GLN A 111 10.75 5.55 -18.73
N ALA A 112 10.44 6.36 -17.71
CA ALA A 112 10.50 7.82 -17.78
C ALA A 112 11.54 8.41 -16.82
N ASN A 113 11.85 9.70 -16.98
CA ASN A 113 12.83 10.38 -16.13
C ASN A 113 12.40 10.42 -14.67
N GLU A 114 11.10 10.52 -14.41
CA GLU A 114 10.51 10.47 -13.09
C GLU A 114 10.76 9.12 -12.40
N ASP A 115 10.73 8.03 -13.18
CA ASP A 115 11.09 6.70 -12.69
C ASP A 115 12.58 6.60 -12.35
N ILE A 116 13.45 7.21 -13.15
CA ILE A 116 14.90 7.22 -12.90
C ILE A 116 15.19 7.93 -11.56
N GLU A 117 14.54 9.07 -11.31
CA GLU A 117 14.67 9.76 -10.02
C GLU A 117 14.12 8.94 -8.86
N ALA A 118 12.97 8.29 -9.04
CA ALA A 118 12.38 7.42 -8.04
C ALA A 118 13.27 6.21 -7.74
N LEU A 119 13.87 5.60 -8.77
CA LEU A 119 14.86 4.55 -8.63
C LEU A 119 16.06 5.06 -7.85
N ARG A 120 16.62 6.23 -8.19
CA ARG A 120 17.77 6.80 -7.45
C ARG A 120 17.48 7.01 -5.97
N ARG A 121 16.27 7.48 -5.62
CA ARG A 121 15.83 7.61 -4.21
C ARG A 121 15.69 6.25 -3.53
N LEU A 122 15.36 5.21 -4.28
CA LEU A 122 15.19 3.84 -3.81
C LEU A 122 16.55 3.12 -3.66
N SER A 123 17.36 2.99 -4.70
CA SER A 123 18.63 2.24 -4.69
C SER A 123 19.86 3.08 -4.28
N GLY A 124 19.74 4.41 -4.29
CA GLY A 124 20.88 5.34 -4.20
C GLY A 124 21.58 5.60 -5.53
N ASP A 125 21.25 4.81 -6.55
CA ASP A 125 21.81 4.83 -7.91
C ASP A 125 20.73 4.36 -8.91
N ASN A 126 21.08 4.37 -10.19
CA ASN A 126 20.19 3.93 -11.28
C ASN A 126 20.52 2.52 -11.80
N SER A 127 21.19 1.69 -10.98
CA SER A 127 21.54 0.34 -11.39
C SER A 127 20.31 -0.57 -11.41
N LEU A 128 20.25 -1.47 -12.40
CA LEU A 128 19.18 -2.43 -12.58
C LEU A 128 19.77 -3.84 -12.78
N PRO A 129 19.06 -4.90 -12.40
CA PRO A 129 17.79 -4.88 -11.65
C PRO A 129 17.99 -4.52 -10.18
N VAL A 130 16.93 -4.08 -9.53
CA VAL A 130 16.84 -4.00 -8.06
C VAL A 130 15.71 -4.92 -7.63
N VAL A 131 15.87 -5.63 -6.53
CA VAL A 131 14.77 -6.40 -5.91
C VAL A 131 14.60 -5.98 -4.46
N THR A 132 13.36 -5.81 -4.03
CA THR A 132 13.03 -5.71 -2.61
C THR A 132 12.35 -6.98 -2.16
N ILE A 133 12.80 -7.56 -1.05
CA ILE A 133 12.24 -8.76 -0.42
C ILE A 133 11.86 -8.35 1.00
N GLY A 134 10.57 -8.07 1.22
CA GLY A 134 10.11 -7.40 2.44
C GLY A 134 10.83 -6.07 2.66
N GLY A 135 11.55 -5.94 3.78
CA GLY A 135 12.34 -4.74 4.09
C GLY A 135 13.74 -4.72 3.48
N GLN A 136 14.20 -5.81 2.88
CA GLN A 136 15.54 -5.91 2.32
C GLN A 136 15.55 -5.45 0.86
N ARG A 137 16.61 -4.75 0.44
CA ARG A 137 16.79 -4.25 -0.92
C ARG A 137 18.14 -4.70 -1.45
N LEU A 138 18.13 -5.41 -2.58
CA LEU A 138 19.32 -5.93 -3.24
C LEU A 138 19.47 -5.28 -4.60
N LYS A 139 20.70 -4.89 -4.93
CA LYS A 139 21.03 -4.20 -6.18
C LYS A 139 21.85 -5.10 -7.08
N GLY A 140 21.54 -5.08 -8.37
CA GLY A 140 22.12 -6.01 -9.34
C GLY A 140 21.55 -7.41 -9.19
N PHE A 141 21.77 -8.23 -10.23
CA PHE A 141 21.37 -9.63 -10.22
C PHE A 141 22.54 -10.50 -9.74
N ALA A 142 22.35 -11.13 -8.58
CA ALA A 142 23.26 -12.12 -8.02
C ALA A 142 22.44 -13.35 -7.59
N PRO A 143 22.37 -14.43 -8.40
CA PRO A 143 21.40 -15.50 -8.18
C PRO A 143 21.58 -16.22 -6.83
N GLY A 144 22.82 -16.40 -6.38
CA GLY A 144 23.12 -17.02 -5.08
C GLY A 144 22.63 -16.18 -3.90
N GLU A 145 22.88 -14.86 -3.93
CA GLU A 145 22.43 -13.93 -2.91
C GLU A 145 20.90 -13.82 -2.88
N TRP A 146 20.27 -13.65 -4.04
CA TRP A 146 18.80 -13.59 -4.14
C TRP A 146 18.16 -14.87 -3.60
N THR A 147 18.73 -16.03 -3.94
CA THR A 147 18.26 -17.33 -3.44
C THR A 147 18.36 -17.41 -1.92
N GLN A 148 19.47 -16.96 -1.33
CA GLN A 148 19.67 -16.94 0.12
C GLN A 148 18.65 -16.05 0.82
N TYR A 149 18.40 -14.84 0.29
CA TYR A 149 17.41 -13.93 0.86
C TYR A 149 15.99 -14.50 0.77
N LEU A 150 15.62 -15.07 -0.38
CA LEU A 150 14.32 -15.73 -0.56
C LEU A 150 14.15 -16.96 0.37
N ASP A 151 15.20 -17.76 0.57
CA ASP A 151 15.23 -18.86 1.54
C ASP A 151 15.00 -18.33 2.96
N SER A 152 15.72 -17.27 3.34
CA SER A 152 15.62 -16.68 4.68
C SER A 152 14.25 -16.05 4.95
N ALA A 153 13.59 -15.53 3.92
CA ALA A 153 12.23 -15.03 3.97
C ALA A 153 11.18 -16.16 4.06
N GLY A 154 11.57 -17.42 3.84
CA GLY A 154 10.69 -18.58 3.91
C GLY A 154 9.96 -18.90 2.60
N TYR A 155 10.43 -18.38 1.45
CA TYR A 155 9.90 -18.81 0.17
C TYR A 155 10.34 -20.24 -0.16
N PRO A 156 9.45 -21.09 -0.68
CA PRO A 156 9.82 -22.46 -1.03
C PRO A 156 10.90 -22.47 -2.12
N ARG A 157 11.76 -23.50 -2.10
CA ARG A 157 12.82 -23.68 -3.12
C ARG A 157 12.27 -24.19 -4.45
N THR A 158 11.09 -24.82 -4.42
CA THR A 158 10.36 -25.33 -5.57
C THR A 158 9.03 -24.61 -5.68
N SER A 159 8.60 -24.32 -6.91
CA SER A 159 7.31 -23.65 -7.14
C SER A 159 6.15 -24.47 -6.56
N GLN A 160 5.36 -23.82 -5.70
CA GLN A 160 4.06 -24.32 -5.22
C GLN A 160 2.89 -23.58 -5.89
N LEU A 161 3.17 -22.77 -6.90
CA LEU A 161 2.14 -22.01 -7.60
C LEU A 161 1.21 -22.96 -8.38
N PRO A 162 -0.10 -22.72 -8.38
CA PRO A 162 -1.02 -23.49 -9.20
C PRO A 162 -0.76 -23.22 -10.69
N PRO A 163 -1.07 -24.16 -11.60
CA PRO A 163 -0.89 -23.97 -13.05
C PRO A 163 -1.66 -22.77 -13.64
N SER A 164 -2.72 -22.34 -12.97
CA SER A 164 -3.52 -21.16 -13.32
C SER A 164 -2.89 -19.84 -12.90
N TYR A 165 -1.83 -19.85 -12.09
CA TYR A 165 -1.16 -18.63 -11.65
C TYR A 165 -0.58 -17.87 -12.84
N ARG A 166 -0.78 -16.55 -12.82
CA ARG A 166 -0.17 -15.60 -13.75
C ARG A 166 0.39 -14.45 -12.93
N ALA A 167 1.64 -14.09 -13.20
CA ALA A 167 2.24 -12.91 -12.58
C ALA A 167 1.45 -11.66 -13.02
N PRO A 168 1.26 -10.68 -12.12
CA PRO A 168 0.64 -9.42 -12.50
C PRO A 168 1.48 -8.73 -13.58
N PRO A 169 0.85 -7.97 -14.49
CA PRO A 169 1.58 -7.23 -15.51
C PRO A 169 2.51 -6.19 -14.84
N ALA A 170 3.67 -5.96 -15.45
CA ALA A 170 4.60 -4.94 -15.02
C ALA A 170 3.96 -3.55 -15.05
N GLN A 171 4.24 -2.74 -14.04
CA GLN A 171 3.67 -1.40 -13.89
C GLN A 171 4.80 -0.36 -13.88
N PRO A 172 4.57 0.89 -14.31
CA PRO A 172 5.56 1.93 -14.14
C PRO A 172 5.90 2.13 -12.65
N LEU A 173 7.16 2.49 -12.37
CA LEU A 173 7.64 2.73 -11.01
C LEU A 173 6.90 3.89 -10.36
N VAL A 174 6.78 5.00 -11.10
CA VAL A 174 5.92 6.12 -10.75
C VAL A 174 4.62 5.95 -11.52
N ALA A 175 3.51 5.84 -10.81
CA ALA A 175 2.19 5.90 -11.42
C ALA A 175 1.98 7.32 -11.95
N VAL A 176 2.37 7.57 -13.21
CA VAL A 176 1.73 8.64 -13.98
C VAL A 176 0.28 8.19 -14.05
N ARG A 177 -0.58 8.84 -13.27
CA ARG A 177 -2.03 8.64 -13.39
C ARG A 177 -2.33 8.81 -14.86
N ALA A 178 -2.64 7.72 -15.56
CA ALA A 178 -3.33 7.79 -16.83
C ALA A 178 -4.48 8.74 -16.54
N ALA A 179 -4.45 9.91 -17.18
CA ALA A 179 -5.51 10.87 -17.05
C ALA A 179 -6.81 10.08 -17.16
N GLU A 180 -7.64 10.11 -16.10
CA GLU A 180 -9.08 9.89 -16.30
C GLU A 180 -9.42 10.62 -17.60
N PRO A 181 -10.06 9.96 -18.59
CA PRO A 181 -10.50 10.64 -19.78
C PRO A 181 -11.19 11.90 -19.31
N ARG A 182 -10.52 13.05 -19.48
CA ARG A 182 -11.09 14.33 -19.15
C ARG A 182 -12.22 14.40 -20.15
N GLU A 183 -13.45 14.21 -19.66
CA GLU A 183 -14.64 14.49 -20.45
C GLU A 183 -14.33 15.79 -21.19
N PRO A 184 -14.46 15.81 -22.53
CA PRO A 184 -14.17 17.02 -23.28
C PRO A 184 -15.04 18.10 -22.67
N VAL A 185 -14.41 19.03 -21.97
CA VAL A 185 -15.09 20.19 -21.43
C VAL A 185 -15.52 20.94 -22.67
N SER A 186 -16.79 20.76 -23.05
CA SER A 186 -17.43 21.57 -24.09
C SER A 186 -17.03 23.01 -23.83
N PRO A 187 -16.49 23.76 -24.81
CA PRO A 187 -16.16 25.14 -24.60
C PRO A 187 -17.46 25.85 -24.26
N ARG A 188 -17.64 26.16 -22.97
CA ARG A 188 -18.67 27.11 -22.56
C ARG A 188 -18.29 28.41 -23.23
N ALA A 189 -19.14 28.83 -24.16
CA ALA A 189 -19.04 30.05 -24.94
C ALA A 189 -18.45 31.17 -24.10
N ALA A 190 -17.37 31.76 -24.62
CA ALA A 190 -16.70 32.91 -24.05
C ALA A 190 -17.74 33.96 -23.67
N ALA A 191 -17.83 34.28 -22.38
CA ALA A 191 -18.51 35.47 -21.93
C ALA A 191 -17.77 36.68 -22.54
N ALA A 192 -18.50 37.47 -23.33
CA ALA A 192 -18.00 38.64 -24.01
C ALA A 192 -17.40 39.67 -23.02
N PRO A 193 -16.36 40.42 -23.41
CA PRO A 193 -15.82 41.50 -22.58
C PRO A 193 -16.81 42.67 -22.48
N SER A 194 -17.03 43.16 -21.26
CA SER A 194 -17.80 44.37 -20.97
C SER A 194 -17.15 45.61 -21.61
N PRO A 195 -17.92 46.60 -22.11
CA PRO A 195 -17.36 47.80 -22.72
C PRO A 195 -16.82 48.78 -21.68
N SER A 196 -15.62 49.34 -21.94
CA SER A 196 -15.06 50.49 -21.20
C SER A 196 -15.84 51.79 -21.48
N PRO A 197 -15.97 52.70 -20.49
CA PRO A 197 -16.60 54.00 -20.70
C PRO A 197 -15.71 54.95 -21.52
N ALA A 198 -16.35 55.77 -22.36
CA ALA A 198 -15.72 56.71 -23.29
C ALA A 198 -15.05 57.92 -22.58
N PRO A 199 -13.94 58.47 -23.11
CA PRO A 199 -13.37 59.73 -22.63
C PRO A 199 -14.18 60.95 -23.09
N ALA A 200 -14.31 61.95 -22.21
CA ALA A 200 -14.96 63.24 -22.49
C ALA A 200 -14.22 64.05 -23.58
N GLN A 201 -14.98 64.66 -24.48
CA GLN A 201 -14.47 65.52 -25.55
C GLN A 201 -14.03 66.90 -25.00
N ALA A 202 -12.83 67.34 -25.36
CA ALA A 202 -12.39 68.73 -25.19
C ALA A 202 -12.92 69.62 -26.34
N PRO A 203 -13.21 70.91 -26.11
CA PRO A 203 -13.83 71.78 -27.09
C PRO A 203 -12.91 72.10 -28.29
N ALA A 204 -13.52 72.16 -29.48
CA ALA A 204 -12.88 72.33 -30.77
C ALA A 204 -12.27 73.73 -31.00
N ASN A 205 -11.09 73.76 -31.61
CA ASN A 205 -10.40 74.96 -32.08
C ASN A 205 -10.94 75.36 -33.48
N PRO A 206 -11.47 76.58 -33.68
CA PRO A 206 -12.15 76.98 -34.92
C PRO A 206 -11.24 77.38 -36.09
N ALA A 207 -9.90 77.26 -35.99
CA ALA A 207 -8.98 77.84 -36.98
C ALA A 207 -8.63 76.96 -38.20
N GLY A 208 -9.14 75.72 -38.31
CA GLY A 208 -9.25 75.01 -39.59
C GLY A 208 -8.00 74.88 -40.50
N ILE A 209 -6.81 74.58 -39.97
CA ILE A 209 -5.62 74.24 -40.78
C ILE A 209 -5.01 72.92 -40.30
N VAL A 210 -4.79 71.98 -41.22
CA VAL A 210 -4.05 70.73 -41.01
C VAL A 210 -2.91 70.68 -42.05
N PHE A 211 -1.69 70.39 -41.61
CA PHE A 211 -0.50 70.17 -42.46
C PHE A 211 -0.47 68.74 -43.00
#